data_AF-A0A357M266-F1
#
_entry.id   AF-A0A357M266-F1
#
_cell.length_a   1.000
_cell.length_b   1.000
_cell.length_c   1.000
_cell.angle_alpha   90.00
_cell.angle_beta   90.00
_cell.angle_gamma   90.00
#
_symmetry.space_group_name_H-M   'P 1'
#
loop_
_entity.id
_entity.type
_entity.pdbx_description
1 polymer ?
#
loop_
_entity_poly.entity_id
_entity_poly.type
_entity_poly.pdbx_seq_one_letter_code
_entity_poly.pdbx_strand_id
1 'polypeptide(L)'
;MKIKAKLLIGFSAMLAIMLALTMIGYDRLNYMNNQLEGYQDRYMKGRSSSGMRGEVNDMARILTTTMLSEDASSVESQKNEIDKKITKANEHYEKIKASMTSAEEMQIVSQIDGTYTTYLNY
;
A
#
# COMPACT_ATOMS: atom_id res chain seq x y z
N MET A 1 27.57 22.65 53.43
CA MET A 1 26.57 23.17 52.45
C MET A 1 25.19 23.14 53.07
N LYS A 2 24.45 24.26 53.05
CA LYS A 2 23.08 24.35 53.58
C LYS A 2 22.16 23.38 52.82
N ILE A 3 21.23 22.71 53.50
CA ILE A 3 20.29 21.71 52.96
C ILE A 3 19.60 22.17 51.65
N LYS A 4 19.25 23.46 51.57
CA LYS A 4 18.64 24.08 50.39
C LYS A 4 19.47 23.90 49.10
N ALA A 5 20.79 23.99 49.19
CA ALA A 5 21.68 23.83 48.04
C ALA A 5 21.71 22.37 47.54
N LYS A 6 21.71 21.39 48.46
CA LYS A 6 21.68 19.97 48.11
C LYS A 6 20.35 19.58 47.43
N LEU A 7 19.24 20.11 47.92
CA LEU A 7 17.92 19.88 47.34
C LEU A 7 17.80 20.47 45.93
N LEU A 8 18.30 21.70 45.73
CA LEU A 8 18.27 22.37 44.43
C LEU A 8 19.08 21.60 43.38
N ILE A 9 20.26 21.10 43.75
CA ILE A 9 21.11 20.31 42.84
C ILE A 9 20.42 19.00 42.45
N GLY A 10 19.86 18.27 43.42
CA GLY A 10 19.14 17.01 43.13
C GLY A 10 17.92 17.23 42.24
N PHE A 11 17.14 18.27 42.51
CA PHE A 11 15.97 18.62 41.70
C PHE A 11 16.37 19.05 40.27
N SER A 12 17.41 19.86 40.13
CA SER A 12 17.90 20.31 38.82
C SER A 12 18.48 19.15 38.01
N ALA A 13 19.20 18.23 38.66
CA ALA A 13 19.69 17.02 38.04
C ALA A 13 18.53 16.13 37.56
N MET A 14 17.47 15.97 38.37
CA MET A 14 16.29 15.22 37.98
C MET A 14 15.57 15.86 36.78
N LEU A 15 15.42 17.19 36.77
CA LEU A 15 14.86 17.91 35.62
C LEU A 15 15.71 17.73 34.36
N ALA A 16 17.04 17.82 34.48
CA ALA A 16 17.95 17.60 33.36
C ALA A 16 17.83 16.18 32.79
N ILE A 17 17.74 15.17 33.66
CA ILE A 17 17.53 13.77 33.25
C ILE A 17 16.18 13.62 32.55
N MET A 18 15.10 14.19 33.10
CA MET A 18 13.79 14.13 32.47
C MET A 18 13.78 14.79 31.09
N LEU A 19 14.38 15.99 30.96
CA LEU A 19 14.51 16.68 29.68
C LEU A 19 15.29 15.84 28.65
N ALA A 20 16.42 15.25 29.06
CA ALA A 20 17.20 14.39 28.19
C ALA A 20 16.40 13.16 27.73
N LEU A 21 15.67 12.51 28.64
CA LEU A 21 14.81 11.36 28.31
C LEU A 21 13.66 11.76 27.38
N THR A 22 13.06 12.92 27.58
CA THR A 22 12.01 13.43 26.68
C THR A 22 12.56 13.69 25.28
N MET A 23 13.74 14.30 25.15
CA MET A 23 14.36 14.52 23.85
C MET A 23 14.68 13.19 23.14
N ILE A 24 15.27 12.23 23.85
CA ILE A 24 15.55 10.89 23.31
C ILE A 24 14.27 10.17 22.91
N GLY A 25 13.23 10.25 23.76
CA GLY A 25 11.93 9.65 23.49
C GLY A 25 11.29 10.25 22.23
N TYR A 26 11.33 11.57 22.09
CA TYR A 26 10.81 12.26 20.91
C TYR A 26 11.54 11.84 19.62
N ASP A 27 12.88 11.86 19.64
CA ASP A 27 13.69 11.45 18.48
C ASP A 27 13.39 10.00 18.08
N ARG A 28 13.29 9.10 19.06
CA ARG A 28 12.99 7.69 18.80
C ARG A 28 11.59 7.48 18.23
N LEU A 29 10.59 8.19 18.74
CA LEU A 29 9.22 8.13 18.22
C LEU A 29 9.15 8.68 16.79
N ASN A 30 9.83 9.79 16.51
CA ASN A 30 9.88 10.37 15.17
C ASN A 30 10.54 9.41 14.17
N TYR A 31 11.66 8.79 14.54
CA TYR A 31 12.32 7.77 13.74
C TYR A 31 11.40 6.56 13.45
N MET A 32 10.68 6.08 14.47
CA MET A 32 9.71 4.99 14.29
C MET A 32 8.55 5.38 13.37
N ASN A 33 8.03 6.61 13.50
CA ASN A 33 6.96 7.10 12.64
C ASN A 33 7.38 7.09 11.16
N ASN A 34 8.57 7.63 10.87
CA ASN A 34 9.10 7.66 9.50
C ASN A 34 9.29 6.25 8.91
N GLN A 35 9.72 5.28 9.72
CA GLN A 35 9.80 3.90 9.26
C GLN A 35 8.43 3.31 8.97
N LEU A 36 7.45 3.52 9.86
CA LEU A 36 6.09 3.01 9.68
C LEU A 36 5.44 3.55 8.41
N GLU A 37 5.64 4.84 8.10
CA GLU A 37 5.17 5.44 6.86
C GLU A 37 5.76 4.73 5.62
N GLY A 38 7.07 4.47 5.62
CA GLY A 38 7.72 3.72 4.54
C GLY A 38 7.23 2.28 4.39
N TYR A 39 6.93 1.60 5.50
CA TYR A 39 6.31 0.27 5.48
C TYR A 39 4.88 0.31 4.95
N GLN A 40 4.09 1.28 5.38
CA GLN A 40 2.71 1.46 4.96
C GLN A 40 2.62 1.73 3.45
N ASP A 41 3.48 2.58 2.90
CA ASP A 41 3.54 2.84 1.45
C ASP A 41 3.80 1.56 0.65
N ARG A 42 4.86 0.82 1.01
CA ARG A 42 5.21 -0.44 0.35
C ARG A 42 4.11 -1.49 0.46
N TYR A 43 3.48 -1.59 1.63
CA TYR A 43 2.36 -2.49 1.85
C TYR A 43 1.17 -2.15 0.94
N MET A 44 0.80 -0.87 0.85
CA MET A 44 -0.31 -0.42 0.01
C MET A 44 -0.07 -0.66 -1.49
N LYS A 45 1.17 -0.44 -1.95
CA LYS A 45 1.63 -0.80 -3.30
C LYS A 45 1.48 -2.30 -3.57
N GLY A 46 2.03 -3.13 -2.67
CA GLY A 46 1.96 -4.59 -2.79
C GLY A 46 0.53 -5.14 -2.74
N ARG A 47 -0.32 -4.57 -1.89
CA ARG A 47 -1.75 -4.92 -1.79
C ARG A 47 -2.49 -4.60 -3.08
N SER A 48 -2.29 -3.42 -3.64
CA SER A 48 -2.97 -3.01 -4.88
C SER A 48 -2.50 -3.83 -6.07
N SER A 49 -1.19 -4.09 -6.17
CA SER A 49 -0.61 -4.98 -7.19
C SER A 49 -1.15 -6.41 -7.10
N SER A 50 -1.19 -6.98 -5.88
CA SER A 50 -1.73 -8.32 -5.65
C SER A 50 -3.22 -8.39 -5.95
N GLY A 51 -3.98 -7.36 -5.60
CA GLY A 51 -5.40 -7.22 -5.91
C GLY A 51 -5.66 -7.21 -7.42
N MET A 52 -4.98 -6.33 -8.16
CA MET A 52 -5.08 -6.27 -9.62
C MET A 52 -4.79 -7.63 -10.28
N ARG A 53 -3.70 -8.29 -9.87
CA ARG A 53 -3.34 -9.61 -10.37
C ARG A 53 -4.41 -10.67 -10.04
N GLY A 54 -5.00 -10.59 -8.85
CA GLY A 54 -6.10 -11.47 -8.45
C GLY A 54 -7.31 -11.32 -9.37
N GLU A 55 -7.75 -10.10 -9.62
CA GLU A 55 -8.90 -9.85 -10.50
C GLU A 55 -8.61 -10.29 -11.94
N VAL A 56 -7.39 -10.06 -12.46
CA VAL A 56 -6.97 -10.54 -13.80
C VAL A 56 -6.95 -12.07 -13.89
N ASN A 57 -6.45 -12.77 -12.87
CA ASN A 57 -6.48 -14.23 -12.86
C ASN A 57 -7.91 -14.78 -12.79
N ASP A 58 -8.79 -14.12 -12.04
CA ASP A 58 -10.20 -14.49 -11.99
C ASP A 58 -10.88 -14.27 -13.35
N MET A 59 -10.59 -13.16 -14.04
CA MET A 59 -11.07 -12.92 -15.41
C MET A 59 -10.64 -14.04 -16.36
N ALA A 60 -9.36 -14.41 -16.35
CA ALA A 60 -8.84 -15.49 -17.19
C ALA A 60 -9.51 -16.84 -16.89
N ARG A 61 -9.79 -17.12 -15.60
CA ARG A 61 -10.51 -18.33 -15.19
C ARG A 61 -11.96 -18.32 -15.69
N ILE A 62 -12.68 -17.22 -15.48
CA ILE A 62 -14.07 -17.07 -15.92
C ILE A 62 -14.13 -17.25 -17.43
N LEU A 63 -13.27 -16.55 -18.18
CA LEU A 63 -13.20 -16.66 -19.64
C LEU A 63 -12.96 -18.11 -20.10
N THR A 64 -12.02 -18.82 -19.47
CA THR A 64 -11.75 -20.23 -19.78
C THR A 64 -12.98 -21.10 -19.52
N THR A 65 -13.68 -20.88 -18.40
CA THR A 65 -14.93 -21.58 -18.09
C THR A 65 -16.03 -21.24 -19.10
N THR A 66 -16.12 -19.98 -19.55
CA THR A 66 -17.09 -19.54 -20.56
C THR A 66 -16.87 -20.26 -21.88
N MET A 67 -15.61 -20.33 -22.33
CA MET A 67 -15.24 -20.98 -23.59
C MET A 67 -15.54 -22.49 -23.62
N LEU A 68 -15.62 -23.13 -22.45
CA LEU A 68 -15.90 -24.56 -22.31
C LEU A 68 -17.37 -24.86 -22.00
N SER A 69 -18.21 -23.84 -21.79
CA SER A 69 -19.62 -24.01 -21.44
C SER A 69 -20.49 -24.09 -22.69
N GLU A 70 -21.40 -25.07 -22.75
CA GLU A 70 -22.37 -25.24 -23.84
C GLU A 70 -23.65 -24.39 -23.64
N ASP A 71 -23.83 -23.80 -22.46
CA ASP A 71 -25.04 -23.04 -22.09
C ASP A 71 -24.89 -21.54 -22.37
N ALA A 72 -25.62 -21.04 -23.37
CA ALA A 72 -25.62 -19.62 -23.74
C ALA A 72 -26.12 -18.69 -22.62
N SER A 73 -26.99 -19.16 -21.72
CA SER A 73 -27.44 -18.36 -20.57
C SER A 73 -26.35 -18.16 -19.52
N SER A 74 -25.39 -19.09 -19.45
CA SER A 74 -24.21 -18.98 -18.59
C SER A 74 -23.20 -17.94 -19.10
N VAL A 75 -23.17 -17.69 -20.42
CA VAL A 75 -22.21 -16.78 -21.06
C VAL A 75 -22.47 -15.32 -20.69
N GLU A 76 -23.72 -14.87 -20.76
CA GLU A 76 -24.06 -13.47 -20.42
C GLU A 76 -23.83 -13.17 -18.94
N SER A 77 -24.13 -14.13 -18.06
CA SER A 77 -23.84 -14.00 -16.62
C SER A 77 -22.33 -13.91 -16.35
N GLN A 78 -21.53 -14.74 -17.02
CA GLN A 78 -20.07 -14.75 -16.89
C GLN A 78 -19.44 -13.47 -17.45
N LYS A 79 -19.98 -12.91 -18.54
CA LYS A 79 -19.58 -11.62 -19.07
C LYS A 79 -19.80 -10.49 -18.06
N ASN A 80 -20.99 -10.45 -17.43
CA ASN A 80 -21.28 -9.46 -16.39
C ASN A 80 -20.33 -9.58 -15.19
N GLU A 81 -19.89 -10.79 -14.83
CA GLU A 81 -18.86 -10.96 -13.81
C GLU A 81 -17.49 -10.47 -14.27
N ILE A 82 -17.08 -10.73 -15.51
CA ILE A 82 -15.84 -10.17 -16.08
C ILE A 82 -15.87 -8.64 -16.02
N ASP A 83 -16.97 -7.98 -16.38
CA ASP A 83 -17.07 -6.51 -16.33
C ASP A 83 -16.87 -5.95 -14.91
N LYS A 84 -17.41 -6.63 -13.89
CA LYS A 84 -17.16 -6.29 -12.48
C LYS A 84 -15.69 -6.47 -12.11
N LYS A 85 -15.05 -7.53 -12.61
CA LYS A 85 -13.62 -7.80 -12.39
C LYS A 85 -12.73 -6.76 -13.06
N ILE A 86 -13.07 -6.32 -14.28
CA ILE A 86 -12.41 -5.21 -14.98
C ILE A 86 -12.50 -3.94 -14.14
N THR A 87 -13.69 -3.61 -13.63
CA THR A 87 -13.90 -2.43 -12.78
C THR A 87 -12.99 -2.45 -11.54
N LYS A 88 -12.92 -3.59 -10.83
CA LYS A 88 -12.04 -3.74 -9.66
C LYS A 88 -10.55 -3.72 -10.02
N ALA A 89 -10.17 -4.33 -11.14
CA ALA A 89 -8.80 -4.28 -11.64
C ALA A 89 -8.38 -2.83 -11.95
N ASN A 90 -9.26 -2.03 -12.55
CA ASN A 90 -9.07 -0.61 -12.78
C ASN A 90 -8.90 0.17 -11.48
N GLU A 91 -9.73 -0.09 -10.46
CA GLU A 91 -9.55 0.56 -9.15
C GLU A 91 -8.19 0.26 -8.51
N HIS A 92 -7.70 -0.98 -8.66
CA HIS A 92 -6.37 -1.35 -8.19
C HIS A 92 -5.26 -0.68 -9.02
N TYR A 93 -5.45 -0.61 -10.34
CA TYR A 93 -4.53 0.03 -11.26
C TYR A 93 -4.36 1.53 -10.97
N GLU A 94 -5.47 2.25 -10.78
CA GLU A 94 -5.42 3.67 -10.42
C GLU A 94 -4.73 3.90 -9.06
N LYS A 95 -4.94 3.01 -8.08
CA LYS A 95 -4.21 3.06 -6.80
C LYS A 95 -2.71 2.84 -6.98
N ILE A 96 -2.30 1.93 -7.85
CA ILE A 96 -0.89 1.72 -8.19
C ILE A 96 -0.32 2.99 -8.81
N LYS A 97 -0.96 3.50 -9.86
CA LYS A 97 -0.53 4.72 -10.59
C LYS A 97 -0.40 5.93 -9.67
N ALA A 98 -1.34 6.14 -8.76
CA ALA A 98 -1.32 7.24 -7.80
C ALA A 98 -0.23 7.08 -6.71
N SER A 99 0.19 5.86 -6.41
CA SER A 99 1.21 5.58 -5.38
C SER A 99 2.66 5.65 -5.88
N MET A 100 2.88 5.63 -7.19
CA MET A 100 4.21 5.64 -7.79
C MET A 100 4.74 7.06 -7.93
N THR A 101 5.96 7.30 -7.45
CA THR A 101 6.53 8.64 -7.30
C THR A 101 7.93 8.76 -7.92
N SER A 102 8.70 7.67 -7.98
CA SER A 102 10.04 7.68 -8.60
C SER A 102 9.97 7.53 -10.12
N ALA A 103 11.04 7.92 -10.82
CA ALA A 103 11.15 7.75 -12.27
C ALA A 103 11.10 6.26 -12.68
N GLU A 104 11.78 5.40 -11.91
CA GLU A 104 11.79 3.95 -12.10
C GLU A 104 10.40 3.37 -11.88
N GLU A 105 9.70 3.80 -10.83
CA GLU A 105 8.33 3.38 -10.55
C GLU A 105 7.37 3.79 -11.68
N MET A 106 7.50 5.00 -12.21
CA MET A 106 6.70 5.48 -13.34
C MET A 106 6.96 4.68 -14.62
N GLN A 107 8.21 4.26 -14.86
CA GLN A 107 8.53 3.38 -15.99
C GLN A 107 7.81 2.03 -15.85
N ILE A 108 7.76 1.46 -14.65
CA ILE A 108 7.03 0.21 -14.38
C ILE A 108 5.53 0.40 -14.64
N VAL A 109 4.95 1.52 -14.18
CA VAL A 109 3.53 1.83 -14.44
C VAL A 109 3.25 1.92 -15.94
N SER A 110 4.12 2.56 -16.71
CA SER A 110 3.97 2.64 -18.17
C SER A 110 3.99 1.26 -18.84
N GLN A 111 4.80 0.32 -18.34
CA GLN A 111 4.82 -1.05 -18.84
C GLN A 111 3.53 -1.81 -18.48
N ILE A 112 3.04 -1.63 -17.25
CA ILE A 112 1.76 -2.19 -16.80
C ILE A 112 0.62 -1.65 -17.65
N ASP A 113 0.59 -0.33 -17.92
CA ASP A 113 -0.42 0.34 -18.74
C ASP A 113 -0.53 -0.29 -20.14
N GLY A 114 0.61 -0.44 -20.82
CA GLY A 114 0.65 -1.04 -22.15
C GLY A 114 0.20 -2.50 -22.15
N THR A 115 0.65 -3.29 -21.18
CA THR A 115 0.30 -4.71 -21.07
C THR A 115 -1.18 -4.90 -20.71
N TYR A 116 -1.69 -4.09 -19.78
CA TYR A 116 -3.06 -4.16 -19.31
C TYR A 116 -4.05 -3.70 -20.37
N THR A 117 -3.75 -2.61 -21.07
CA THR A 117 -4.54 -2.14 -22.21
C THR A 117 -4.56 -3.18 -23.33
N THR A 118 -3.43 -3.85 -23.59
CA THR A 118 -3.39 -4.94 -24.57
C THR A 118 -4.27 -6.11 -24.14
N TYR A 119 -4.22 -6.50 -22.86
CA TYR A 119 -5.03 -7.59 -22.32
C TYR A 119 -6.54 -7.33 -22.42
N LEU A 120 -6.98 -6.10 -22.16
CA LEU A 120 -8.41 -5.75 -22.24
C LEU A 120 -8.96 -5.68 -23.66
N ASN A 121 -8.09 -5.50 -24.66
CA ASN A 121 -8.49 -5.38 -26.07
C ASN A 121 -8.35 -6.71 -26.85
N TYR A 122 -7.90 -7.78 -26.18
CA TYR A 122 -7.75 -9.12 -26.76
C TYR A 122 -9.05 -9.92 -26.64
#